data_AF-A0A9P7RTD3-F1
#
_entry.id   AF-A0A9P7RTD3-F1
#
_cell.length_a   1.000
_cell.length_b   1.000
_cell.length_c   1.000
_cell.angle_alpha   90.00
_cell.angle_beta   90.00
_cell.angle_gamma   90.00
#
_symmetry.space_group_name_H-M   'P 1'
#
loop_
_entity.id
_entity.type
_entity.pdbx_description
1 polymer ?
#
loop_
_entity_poly.entity_id
_entity_poly.type
_entity_poly.pdbx_seq_one_letter_code
_entity_poly.pdbx_strand_id
1 'polypeptide(L)'
;MFNVRVSLVSLALLVSFVTAQSTVDTNTAAKAAGKLYFGSATDNSELTDSAYVQTLSNNKLFGQITAANSMKWDATEPSRGTFTFTNADRIANLAKANSQLLRGDDLARFPPTFYLSEDRSQLRLA
;
A
#
# COMPACT_ATOMS: atom_id res chain seq x y z
N MET A 1 12.25 5.74 71.10
CA MET A 1 12.41 4.86 69.92
C MET A 1 11.45 5.35 68.84
N PHE A 2 11.90 5.39 67.59
CA PHE A 2 11.54 6.36 66.53
C PHE A 2 10.09 6.28 65.98
N ASN A 3 9.45 7.44 65.84
CA ASN A 3 8.22 7.63 65.06
C ASN A 3 8.56 7.67 63.56
N VAL A 4 8.11 6.68 62.79
CA VAL A 4 8.22 6.70 61.31
C VAL A 4 7.11 7.59 60.76
N ARG A 5 7.45 8.84 60.41
CA ARG A 5 6.58 9.67 59.56
C ARG A 5 6.74 9.20 58.12
N VAL A 6 5.76 8.47 57.60
CA VAL A 6 5.69 8.13 56.18
C VAL A 6 5.46 9.43 55.42
N SER A 7 6.51 9.93 54.77
CA SER A 7 6.46 11.15 53.96
C SER A 7 5.73 10.84 52.65
N LEU A 8 4.70 11.62 52.32
CA LEU A 8 3.86 11.52 51.12
C LEU A 8 4.59 11.85 49.80
N VAL A 9 5.92 11.79 49.76
CA VAL A 9 6.71 12.15 48.58
C VAL A 9 7.14 10.90 47.84
N SER A 10 6.18 10.23 47.21
CA SER A 10 6.42 9.33 46.09
C SER A 10 5.16 9.30 45.24
N LEU A 11 4.80 10.48 44.73
CA LEU A 11 3.77 10.64 43.71
C LEU A 11 4.31 9.94 42.45
N ALA A 12 3.73 8.78 42.13
CA ALA A 12 4.07 7.98 40.97
C ALA A 12 4.00 8.83 39.69
N LEU A 13 5.14 9.07 39.06
CA LEU A 13 5.21 9.67 37.73
C LEU A 13 4.82 8.59 36.71
N LEU A 14 3.52 8.39 36.52
CA LEU A 14 2.97 7.67 35.38
C LEU A 14 3.19 8.55 34.14
N VAL A 15 4.31 8.35 33.45
CA VAL A 15 4.54 8.92 32.13
C VAL A 15 3.65 8.17 31.14
N SER A 16 2.43 8.66 30.95
CA SER A 16 1.58 8.22 29.84
C SER A 16 2.23 8.69 28.54
N PHE A 17 2.90 7.81 27.83
CA PHE A 17 3.22 8.02 26.42
C PHE A 17 1.90 8.01 25.65
N VAL A 18 1.31 9.18 25.43
CA VAL A 18 0.23 9.34 24.45
C VAL A 18 0.89 9.18 23.08
N THR A 19 0.67 8.04 22.45
CA THR A 19 0.88 7.92 21.01
C THR A 19 -0.13 8.84 20.34
N ALA A 20 0.34 9.83 19.58
CA ALA A 20 -0.53 10.63 18.75
C ALA A 20 -1.06 9.76 17.61
N GLN A 21 -2.16 9.05 17.85
CA GLN A 21 -2.89 8.34 16.81
C GLN A 21 -3.69 9.39 16.02
N SER A 22 -3.41 9.53 14.72
CA SER A 22 -4.30 10.32 13.85
C SER A 22 -5.72 9.75 13.97
N THR A 23 -6.66 10.57 14.40
CA THR A 23 -8.09 10.21 14.45
C THR A 23 -8.76 10.34 13.09
N VAL A 24 -8.04 10.84 12.08
CA VAL A 24 -8.55 11.07 10.74
C VAL A 24 -7.98 10.04 9.78
N ASP A 25 -8.87 9.32 9.10
CA ASP A 25 -8.50 8.35 8.07
C ASP A 25 -7.86 9.06 6.86
N THR A 26 -6.84 8.45 6.27
CA THR A 26 -5.97 9.08 5.27
C THR A 26 -6.67 9.51 3.98
N ASN A 27 -7.55 8.69 3.41
CA ASN A 27 -8.31 9.05 2.21
C ASN A 27 -9.39 10.10 2.52
N THR A 28 -10.00 10.04 3.71
CA THR A 28 -10.91 11.09 4.19
C THR A 28 -10.20 12.44 4.29
N ALA A 29 -9.01 12.47 4.90
CA ALA A 29 -8.19 13.68 4.98
C ALA A 29 -7.78 14.20 3.59
N ALA A 30 -7.38 13.30 2.69
CA ALA A 30 -7.00 13.67 1.33
C ALA A 30 -8.16 14.30 0.55
N LYS A 31 -9.37 13.72 0.64
CA LYS A 31 -10.58 14.28 0.03
C LYS A 31 -10.96 15.63 0.64
N ALA A 32 -10.87 15.77 1.96
CA ALA A 32 -11.11 17.04 2.65
C ALA A 32 -10.11 18.15 2.20
N ALA A 33 -8.88 17.77 1.87
CA ALA A 33 -7.86 18.65 1.30
C ALA A 33 -8.00 18.89 -0.23
N GLY A 34 -9.09 18.41 -0.85
CA GLY A 34 -9.37 18.60 -2.29
C GLY A 34 -8.62 17.66 -3.22
N LYS A 35 -8.03 16.56 -2.71
CA LYS A 35 -7.44 15.49 -3.54
C LYS A 35 -8.50 14.46 -3.94
N LEU A 36 -8.26 13.74 -5.03
CA LEU A 36 -9.19 12.70 -5.51
C LEU A 36 -9.18 11.47 -4.60
N TYR A 37 -8.00 11.06 -4.16
CA TYR A 37 -7.82 9.88 -3.32
C TYR A 37 -6.48 9.92 -2.55
N PHE A 38 -6.41 9.09 -1.51
CA PHE A 38 -5.19 8.51 -0.97
C PHE A 38 -5.25 7.00 -1.20
N GLY A 39 -4.16 6.37 -1.63
CA GLY A 39 -4.19 4.97 -2.08
C GLY A 39 -2.96 4.17 -1.66
N SER A 40 -3.02 2.85 -1.92
CA SER A 40 -1.92 1.91 -1.65
C SER A 40 -1.68 0.98 -2.83
N ALA A 41 -0.45 0.50 -2.98
CA ALA A 41 -0.18 -0.66 -3.81
C ALA A 41 -0.50 -1.94 -3.04
N THR A 42 -0.84 -3.02 -3.75
CA THR A 42 -0.98 -4.37 -3.19
C THR A 42 -0.61 -5.41 -4.25
N ASP A 43 -0.36 -6.65 -3.80
CA ASP A 43 -0.17 -7.79 -4.68
C ASP A 43 -0.98 -9.02 -4.24
N ASN A 44 -1.15 -9.97 -5.16
CA ASN A 44 -2.02 -11.14 -4.98
C ASN A 44 -1.63 -12.04 -3.80
N SER A 45 -0.35 -12.06 -3.40
CA SER A 45 0.15 -12.81 -2.25
C SER A 45 -0.31 -12.25 -0.91
N GLU A 46 -0.63 -10.95 -0.84
CA GLU A 46 -1.05 -10.27 0.38
C GLU A 46 -2.56 -10.46 0.63
N LEU A 47 -3.32 -10.75 -0.43
CA LEU A 47 -4.78 -10.88 -0.37
C LEU A 47 -5.28 -12.11 0.40
N THR A 48 -4.37 -12.97 0.87
CA THR A 48 -4.71 -14.10 1.75
C THR A 48 -4.74 -13.71 3.22
N ASP A 49 -4.14 -12.58 3.59
CA ASP A 49 -4.17 -12.06 4.97
C ASP A 49 -5.44 -11.24 5.17
N SER A 50 -6.37 -11.76 5.98
CA SER A 50 -7.63 -11.10 6.27
C SER A 50 -7.49 -9.75 6.98
N ALA A 51 -6.50 -9.60 7.87
CA ALA A 51 -6.28 -8.36 8.59
C ALA A 51 -5.72 -7.27 7.66
N TYR A 52 -4.80 -7.67 6.77
CA TYR A 52 -4.32 -6.80 5.71
C TYR A 52 -5.46 -6.36 4.78
N VAL A 53 -6.23 -7.32 4.26
CA VAL A 53 -7.34 -7.04 3.33
C VAL A 53 -8.40 -6.16 3.99
N GLN A 54 -8.70 -6.34 5.27
CA GLN A 54 -9.64 -5.50 6.01
C GLN A 54 -9.17 -4.04 6.05
N THR A 55 -7.88 -3.81 6.29
CA THR A 55 -7.30 -2.47 6.29
C THR A 55 -7.27 -1.87 4.90
N LEU A 56 -6.83 -2.64 3.90
CA LEU A 56 -6.76 -2.21 2.51
C LEU A 56 -8.15 -1.89 1.94
N SER A 57 -9.18 -2.64 2.33
CA SER A 57 -10.56 -2.47 1.85
C SER A 57 -11.29 -1.30 2.50
N ASN A 58 -10.73 -0.70 3.56
CA ASN A 58 -11.34 0.46 4.19
C ASN A 58 -11.17 1.70 3.29
N ASN A 59 -12.23 2.07 2.57
CA ASN A 59 -12.24 3.21 1.66
C ASN A 59 -11.87 4.54 2.35
N LYS A 60 -12.10 4.67 3.66
CA LYS A 60 -11.72 5.87 4.42
C LYS A 60 -10.21 6.01 4.56
N LEU A 61 -9.48 4.87 4.61
CA LEU A 61 -8.02 4.84 4.62
C LEU A 61 -7.47 4.90 3.19
N PHE A 62 -7.97 4.03 2.31
CA PHE A 62 -7.49 3.92 0.93
C PHE A 62 -8.65 4.01 -0.06
N GLY A 63 -8.74 5.11 -0.81
CA GLY A 63 -9.72 5.31 -1.87
C GLY A 63 -9.27 4.79 -3.23
N GLN A 64 -8.06 4.26 -3.33
CA GLN A 64 -7.46 3.80 -4.58
C GLN A 64 -6.47 2.66 -4.31
N ILE A 65 -6.44 1.66 -5.19
CA ILE A 65 -5.43 0.60 -5.15
C ILE A 65 -4.72 0.42 -6.48
N THR A 66 -3.43 0.10 -6.42
CA THR A 66 -2.57 -0.17 -7.58
C THR A 66 -2.14 -1.63 -7.54
N ALA A 67 -2.27 -2.35 -8.65
CA ALA A 67 -1.73 -3.70 -8.77
C ALA A 67 -0.21 -3.63 -8.93
N ALA A 68 0.55 -4.08 -7.92
CA ALA A 68 2.00 -3.88 -7.89
C ALA A 68 2.74 -4.65 -8.99
N ASN A 69 2.28 -5.85 -9.35
CA ASN A 69 2.93 -6.71 -10.34
C ASN A 69 1.95 -7.33 -11.33
N SER A 70 0.73 -7.68 -10.92
CA SER A 70 -0.19 -8.47 -11.73
C SER A 70 -0.72 -7.76 -12.99
N MET A 71 -0.46 -6.46 -13.16
CA MET A 71 -0.77 -5.69 -14.37
C MET A 71 0.46 -5.33 -15.21
N LYS A 72 1.66 -5.77 -14.82
CA LYS A 72 2.88 -5.58 -15.64
C LYS A 72 2.87 -6.49 -16.86
N TRP A 73 3.65 -6.14 -17.87
CA TRP A 73 3.75 -6.90 -19.12
C TRP A 73 4.13 -8.37 -18.87
N ASP A 74 5.17 -8.63 -18.09
CA ASP A 74 5.62 -10.00 -17.77
C ASP A 74 4.52 -10.84 -17.11
N ALA A 75 3.64 -10.21 -16.33
CA ALA A 75 2.48 -10.88 -15.72
C ALA A 75 1.31 -11.05 -16.69
N THR A 76 1.07 -10.08 -17.59
CA THR A 76 -0.12 -10.05 -18.46
C THR A 76 0.08 -10.71 -19.82
N GLU A 77 1.32 -10.78 -20.32
CA GLU A 77 1.72 -11.46 -21.56
C GLU A 77 3.09 -12.15 -21.36
N PRO A 78 3.15 -13.25 -20.59
CA PRO A 78 4.41 -13.96 -20.29
C PRO A 78 5.07 -14.60 -21.52
N SER A 79 4.30 -14.77 -22.60
CA SER A 79 4.80 -15.20 -23.91
C SER A 79 4.03 -14.45 -24.98
N ARG A 80 4.71 -14.00 -26.03
CA ARG A 80 4.11 -13.16 -27.08
C ARG A 80 2.82 -13.78 -27.63
N GLY A 81 1.74 -13.00 -27.63
CA GLY A 81 0.40 -13.41 -28.07
C GLY A 81 -0.39 -14.24 -27.06
N THR A 82 0.18 -14.56 -25.90
CA THR A 82 -0.50 -15.31 -24.82
C THR A 82 -0.75 -14.40 -23.64
N PHE A 83 -1.99 -13.94 -23.51
CA PHE A 83 -2.39 -13.03 -22.44
C PHE A 83 -3.03 -13.76 -21.27
N THR A 84 -2.77 -13.29 -20.05
CA THR A 84 -3.43 -13.74 -18.82
C THR A 84 -3.77 -12.56 -17.92
N PHE A 85 -5.03 -12.45 -17.52
CA PHE A 85 -5.52 -11.36 -16.68
C PHE A 85 -6.07 -11.81 -15.33
N THR A 86 -6.06 -13.12 -15.05
CA THR A 86 -6.65 -13.70 -13.83
C THR A 86 -6.16 -13.04 -12.54
N ASN A 87 -4.86 -12.74 -12.46
CA ASN A 87 -4.30 -12.10 -11.27
C ASN A 87 -4.65 -10.60 -11.20
N ALA A 88 -4.64 -9.91 -12.34
CA ALA A 88 -5.07 -8.51 -12.42
C ALA A 88 -6.55 -8.35 -12.05
N ASP A 89 -7.41 -9.27 -12.53
CA ASP A 89 -8.85 -9.28 -12.29
C ASP A 89 -9.19 -9.44 -10.81
N ARG A 90 -8.40 -10.19 -10.05
CA ARG A 90 -8.58 -10.32 -8.60
C ARG A 90 -8.44 -8.96 -7.91
N ILE A 91 -7.43 -8.16 -8.26
CA ILE A 91 -7.24 -6.82 -7.70
C ILE A 91 -8.30 -5.85 -8.22
N ALA A 92 -8.64 -5.92 -9.52
CA ALA A 92 -9.68 -5.07 -10.10
C ALA A 92 -11.05 -5.31 -9.45
N ASN A 93 -11.40 -6.56 -9.18
CA ASN A 93 -12.63 -6.94 -8.50
C ASN A 93 -12.64 -6.48 -7.03
N LEU A 94 -11.50 -6.54 -6.33
CA LEU A 94 -11.37 -5.99 -4.98
C LEU A 94 -11.62 -4.47 -4.97
N ALA A 95 -10.96 -3.73 -5.88
CA ALA A 95 -11.16 -2.29 -6.01
C ALA A 95 -12.64 -1.95 -6.24
N LYS A 96 -13.26 -2.68 -7.18
CA LYS A 96 -14.68 -2.50 -7.54
C LYS A 96 -15.59 -2.79 -6.35
N ALA A 97 -15.38 -3.88 -5.64
CA ALA A 97 -16.19 -4.26 -4.47
C ALA A 97 -16.14 -3.20 -3.37
N ASN A 98 -14.98 -2.56 -3.18
CA ASN A 98 -14.75 -1.57 -2.14
C ASN A 98 -14.99 -0.12 -2.59
N SER A 99 -15.52 0.08 -3.80
CA SER A 99 -15.68 1.42 -4.42
C SER A 99 -14.38 2.24 -4.44
N GLN A 100 -13.25 1.57 -4.65
CA GLN A 100 -11.93 2.17 -4.77
C GLN A 100 -11.61 2.39 -6.25
N LEU A 101 -10.82 3.43 -6.54
CA LEU A 101 -10.24 3.63 -7.86
C LEU A 101 -9.14 2.59 -8.10
N LEU A 102 -8.96 2.19 -9.36
CA LEU A 102 -7.89 1.28 -9.77
C LEU A 102 -6.91 2.03 -10.65
N ARG A 103 -5.61 1.89 -10.37
CA ARG A 103 -4.54 2.35 -11.26
C ARG A 103 -3.82 1.16 -11.84
N GLY A 104 -3.72 1.13 -13.17
CA GLY A 104 -2.85 0.18 -13.86
C GLY A 104 -1.38 0.59 -13.71
N ASP A 105 -0.54 -0.40 -13.45
CA ASP A 105 0.92 -0.27 -13.28
C ASP A 105 1.56 -1.60 -13.74
N ASP A 106 2.11 -1.69 -14.94
CA ASP A 106 2.21 -0.67 -16.01
C ASP A 106 2.11 -1.35 -17.38
N LEU A 107 1.70 -0.59 -18.40
CA LEU A 107 1.53 -1.10 -19.77
C LEU A 107 2.86 -1.32 -20.50
N ALA A 108 3.88 -0.51 -20.24
CA ALA A 108 5.13 -0.52 -21.00
C ALA A 108 6.33 -0.22 -20.10
N ARG A 109 6.82 -1.26 -19.43
CA ARG A 109 8.03 -1.23 -18.60
C ARG A 109 9.13 -2.06 -19.25
N PHE A 110 10.35 -1.52 -19.26
CA PHE A 110 11.52 -2.28 -19.71
C PHE A 110 11.74 -3.53 -18.85
N PRO A 111 12.06 -4.69 -19.47
CA PRO A 111 12.42 -5.86 -18.70
C PRO A 111 13.68 -5.57 -17.87
N PRO A 112 13.86 -6.22 -16.70
CA PRO A 112 15.02 -6.00 -15.84
C PRO A 112 16.37 -6.33 -16.51
N THR A 113 16.36 -6.99 -17.67
CA THR A 113 17.54 -7.26 -18.51
C THR A 113 17.93 -6.09 -19.41
N PHE A 114 17.14 -5.03 -19.47
CA PHE A 114 17.43 -3.85 -20.29
C PHE A 114 18.16 -2.78 -19.45
N TYR A 115 19.48 -2.89 -19.39
CA TYR A 115 20.31 -1.84 -18.82
C TYR A 115 20.63 -0.80 -19.90
N LEU A 116 20.45 0.49 -19.57
CA LEU A 116 21.02 1.56 -20.37
C LEU A 116 22.55 1.48 -20.20
N SER A 117 23.27 1.03 -21.22
CA SER A 117 24.68 1.42 -21.35
C SER A 117 24.73 2.94 -21.49
N GLU A 118 25.67 3.61 -20.83
CA GLU A 118 25.87 5.07 -20.94
C GLU A 118 26.05 5.53 -22.40
N ASP A 119 26.49 4.61 -23.26
CA ASP A 119 26.41 4.72 -24.70
C ASP A 119 24.98 4.43 -25.20
N ARG A 120 24.23 5.52 -25.45
CA ARG A 120 22.85 5.49 -26.00
C ARG A 120 22.77 4.98 -27.44
N SER A 121 23.88 4.62 -28.07
CA SER A 121 23.90 4.17 -29.47
C SER A 121 23.58 2.68 -29.66
N GLN A 122 23.52 1.88 -28.59
CA GLN A 122 23.35 0.44 -28.69
C GLN A 122 22.31 -0.05 -27.68
N LEU A 123 21.05 -0.17 -28.12
CA LEU A 123 20.06 -1.00 -27.45
C LEU A 123 20.50 -2.46 -27.62
N ARG A 124 21.11 -3.06 -26.60
CA ARG A 124 21.53 -4.47 -26.63
C ARG A 124 20.59 -5.32 -25.79
N LEU A 125 20.01 -6.35 -26.40
CA LEU A 125 19.53 -7.51 -25.66
C LEU A 125 20.75 -8.21 -25.08
N ALA A 126 20.75 -8.46 -23.77
CA ALA A 126 21.63 -9.46 -23.17
C ALA A 126 21.20 -10.87 -23.58
#